data_AF-A0A7Z9DVY3-F1
#
_entry.id   AF-A0A7Z9DVY3-F1
#
_cell.length_a   1.000
_cell.length_b   1.000
_cell.length_c   1.000
_cell.angle_alpha   90.00
_cell.angle_beta   90.00
_cell.angle_gamma   90.00
#
_symmetry.space_group_name_H-M   'P 1'
#
loop_
_entity.id
_entity.type
_entity.pdbx_description
1 polymer ?
#
loop_
_entity_poly.entity_id
_entity_poly.type
_entity_poly.pdbx_seq_one_letter_code
_entity_poly.pdbx_strand_id
1 'polypeptide(L)'
;MLDKVLENWQEKTPTDILISRLDGTPLVIGFARYDSDRGGAQEDDRIAGNREKVTHILKYADTYQLPLKVFFLNDGPGLTLGSMWNDYASLETDGKGRVMVCTLKMLDERFTRDWLES
;
A
#
# COMPACT_ATOMS: atom_id res chain seq x y z
N MET A 1 10.75 -7.36 -2.33
CA MET A 1 11.29 -6.82 -1.07
C MET A 1 11.77 -5.40 -1.32
N LEU A 2 11.50 -4.47 -0.41
CA LEU A 2 11.80 -3.04 -0.60
C LEU A 2 13.30 -2.72 -0.63
N ASP A 3 14.12 -3.39 0.18
CA ASP A 3 15.58 -3.27 0.21
C ASP A 3 16.26 -3.52 -1.14
N LYS A 4 15.58 -4.22 -2.06
CA LYS A 4 16.10 -4.53 -3.40
C LYS A 4 15.69 -3.54 -4.47
N VAL A 5 14.70 -2.68 -4.21
CA VAL A 5 14.08 -1.81 -5.22
C VAL A 5 14.05 -0.34 -4.84
N LEU A 6 14.22 -0.03 -3.55
CA LEU A 6 14.35 1.32 -3.04
C LEU A 6 15.77 1.52 -2.51
N GLU A 7 16.50 2.48 -3.09
CA GLU A 7 17.83 2.83 -2.61
C GLU A 7 17.78 3.31 -1.15
N ASN A 8 18.76 2.92 -0.35
CA ASN A 8 18.86 3.30 1.07
C ASN A 8 17.72 2.76 1.98
N TRP A 9 16.87 1.85 1.48
CA TRP A 9 15.94 1.12 2.32
C TRP A 9 16.65 -0.06 3.00
N GLN A 10 16.75 -0.04 4.33
CA GLN A 10 17.57 -1.00 5.08
C GLN A 10 16.79 -2.24 5.55
N GLU A 11 15.48 -2.13 5.66
CA GLU A 11 14.64 -3.20 6.23
C GLU A 11 14.23 -4.23 5.18
N LYS A 12 14.22 -5.50 5.56
CA LYS A 12 13.67 -6.56 4.70
C LYS A 12 12.15 -6.54 4.74
N THR A 13 11.56 -5.63 3.99
CA THR A 13 10.11 -5.46 3.92
C THR A 13 9.57 -6.19 2.68
N PRO A 14 8.75 -7.24 2.84
CA PRO A 14 8.04 -7.88 1.73
C PRO A 14 7.16 -6.87 0.99
N THR A 15 7.10 -6.99 -0.32
CA THR A 15 6.21 -6.21 -1.18
C THR A 15 5.89 -7.06 -2.41
N ASP A 16 4.66 -6.92 -2.90
CA ASP A 16 4.13 -7.74 -3.98
C ASP A 16 4.18 -7.02 -5.34
N ILE A 17 4.09 -5.68 -5.32
CA ILE A 17 3.94 -4.88 -6.53
C ILE A 17 4.90 -3.70 -6.46
N LEU A 18 5.63 -3.48 -7.56
CA LEU A 18 6.35 -2.23 -7.83
C LEU A 18 5.88 -1.71 -9.18
N ILE A 19 5.43 -0.46 -9.19
CA ILE A 19 5.22 0.28 -10.44
C ILE A 19 6.21 1.42 -10.47
N SER A 20 6.97 1.50 -11.56
CA SER A 20 7.93 2.55 -11.82
C SER A 20 7.72 3.15 -13.20
N ARG A 21 8.25 4.34 -13.39
CA ARG A 21 8.46 4.90 -14.72
C ARG A 21 9.56 4.14 -15.44
N LEU A 22 9.64 4.34 -16.76
CA LEU A 22 10.71 3.77 -17.59
C LEU A 22 12.10 4.28 -17.20
N ASP A 23 12.20 5.46 -16.58
CA ASP A 23 13.43 6.03 -16.05
C ASP A 23 13.85 5.43 -14.69
N GLY A 24 13.06 4.50 -14.14
CA GLY A 24 13.31 3.85 -12.86
C GLY A 24 12.68 4.55 -11.65
N THR A 25 12.07 5.73 -11.81
CA THR A 25 11.41 6.44 -10.70
C THR A 25 10.27 5.59 -10.13
N PRO A 26 10.31 5.21 -8.83
CA PRO A 26 9.25 4.42 -8.23
C PRO A 26 8.00 5.27 -8.03
N LEU A 27 6.85 4.77 -8.49
CA LEU A 27 5.55 5.42 -8.37
C LEU A 27 4.66 4.75 -7.33
N VAL A 28 4.64 3.41 -7.30
CA VAL A 28 3.78 2.66 -6.38
C VAL A 28 4.52 1.49 -5.78
N ILE A 29 4.44 1.36 -4.46
CA ILE A 29 4.66 0.11 -3.74
C ILE A 29 3.30 -0.50 -3.42
N GLY A 30 3.09 -1.76 -3.77
CA GLY A 30 1.85 -2.45 -3.50
C GLY A 30 1.98 -3.72 -2.66
N PHE A 31 0.90 -4.00 -1.96
CA PHE A 31 0.70 -5.14 -1.07
C PHE A 31 -0.60 -5.84 -1.46
N ALA A 32 -0.50 -7.10 -1.85
CA ALA A 32 -1.64 -7.93 -2.23
C ALA A 32 -2.01 -8.87 -1.07
N ARG A 33 -3.28 -9.30 -1.02
CA ARG A 33 -3.80 -10.17 0.05
C ARG A 33 -3.69 -9.53 1.44
N TYR A 34 -3.86 -8.22 1.48
CA TYR A 34 -4.09 -7.50 2.73
C TYR A 34 -5.33 -8.10 3.42
N ASP A 35 -5.21 -8.51 4.68
CA ASP A 35 -6.33 -8.95 5.52
C ASP A 35 -6.10 -8.34 6.90
N SER A 36 -6.99 -7.43 7.32
CA SER A 36 -6.81 -6.67 8.55
C SER A 36 -7.31 -7.39 9.81
N ASP A 37 -8.04 -8.50 9.72
CA ASP A 37 -8.75 -9.08 10.87
C ASP A 37 -8.77 -10.63 10.96
N ARG A 38 -8.52 -11.46 9.92
CA ARG A 38 -8.48 -12.95 10.11
C ARG A 38 -7.62 -13.78 9.14
N GLY A 39 -6.59 -14.43 9.68
CA GLY A 39 -6.40 -15.88 9.54
C GLY A 39 -5.97 -16.47 8.18
N GLY A 40 -5.15 -15.78 7.41
CA GLY A 40 -4.45 -16.35 6.25
C GLY A 40 -2.92 -16.24 6.41
N ALA A 41 -2.27 -17.28 6.96
CA ALA A 41 -0.81 -17.52 7.06
C ALA A 41 0.15 -16.40 7.57
N GLN A 42 -0.31 -15.17 7.75
CA GLN A 42 0.42 -14.07 8.38
C GLN A 42 -0.41 -13.54 9.55
N GLU A 43 -0.41 -14.30 10.64
CA GLU A 43 -1.00 -13.90 11.92
C GLU A 43 -0.34 -12.68 12.59
N ASP A 44 0.65 -12.03 11.96
CA ASP A 44 1.46 -10.96 12.56
C ASP A 44 1.26 -9.56 11.92
N ASP A 45 0.57 -9.46 10.78
CA ASP A 45 0.34 -8.18 10.08
C ASP A 45 -0.89 -7.44 10.64
N ARG A 46 -0.88 -7.15 11.95
CA ARG A 46 -1.89 -6.30 12.60
C ARG A 46 -1.98 -4.95 11.88
N ILE A 47 -3.16 -4.30 11.94
CA ILE A 47 -3.42 -2.96 11.37
C ILE A 47 -2.31 -1.94 11.73
N ALA A 48 -1.77 -2.01 12.95
CA ALA A 48 -0.64 -1.19 13.39
C ALA A 48 0.59 -1.36 12.48
N GLY A 49 0.95 -2.59 12.10
CA GLY A 49 2.09 -2.87 11.23
C GLY A 49 1.89 -2.35 9.80
N ASN A 50 0.67 -2.38 9.27
CA ASN A 50 0.41 -1.83 7.93
C ASN A 50 0.37 -0.30 7.92
N ARG A 51 -0.18 0.32 8.97
CA ARG A 51 -0.09 1.78 9.15
C ARG A 51 1.37 2.22 9.34
N GLU A 52 2.17 1.44 10.06
CA GLU A 52 3.61 1.69 10.22
C GLU A 52 4.35 1.56 8.88
N LYS A 53 4.09 0.51 8.10
CA LYS A 53 4.63 0.36 6.73
C LYS A 53 4.32 1.58 5.87
N VAL A 54 3.05 2.02 5.83
CA VAL A 54 2.64 3.23 5.10
C VAL A 54 3.43 4.44 5.59
N THR A 55 3.51 4.64 6.90
CA THR A 55 4.23 5.77 7.51
C THR A 55 5.70 5.77 7.11
N HIS A 56 6.38 4.62 7.16
CA HIS A 56 7.78 4.50 6.80
C HIS A 56 8.01 4.73 5.30
N ILE A 57 7.15 4.18 4.44
CA ILE A 57 7.25 4.37 2.98
C ILE A 57 7.02 5.83 2.60
N LEU A 58 5.99 6.49 3.17
CA LEU A 58 5.73 7.89 2.88
C LEU A 58 6.84 8.80 3.43
N LYS A 59 7.36 8.52 4.63
CA LYS A 59 8.52 9.24 5.18
C LYS A 59 9.76 9.08 4.30
N TYR A 60 10.03 7.88 3.81
CA TYR A 60 11.09 7.62 2.83
C TYR A 60 10.87 8.46 1.57
N ALA A 61 9.67 8.43 1.02
CA ALA A 61 9.34 9.18 -0.18
C ALA A 61 9.52 10.69 0.01
N ASP A 62 9.13 11.24 1.16
CA ASP A 62 9.34 12.65 1.48
C ASP A 62 10.83 12.99 1.64
N THR A 63 11.60 12.10 2.28
CA THR A 63 13.05 12.28 2.49
C THR A 63 13.81 12.34 1.17
N TYR A 64 13.44 11.49 0.20
CA TYR A 64 14.08 11.40 -1.12
C TYR A 64 13.32 12.14 -2.22
N GLN A 65 12.30 12.92 -1.88
CA GLN A 65 11.48 13.71 -2.81
C GLN A 65 10.88 12.88 -3.96
N LEU A 66 10.41 11.67 -3.65
CA LEU A 66 9.82 10.74 -4.60
C LEU A 66 8.29 10.88 -4.65
N PRO A 67 7.67 10.73 -5.84
CA PRO A 67 6.22 10.74 -6.00
C PRO A 67 5.55 9.44 -5.49
N LEU A 68 6.27 8.65 -4.70
CA LEU A 68 5.90 7.29 -4.32
C LEU A 68 4.57 7.25 -3.55
N LYS A 69 3.72 6.30 -3.93
CA LYS A 69 2.40 6.01 -3.34
C LYS A 69 2.34 4.56 -2.86
N VAL A 70 1.36 4.26 -2.02
CA VAL A 70 1.13 2.92 -1.47
C VAL A 70 -0.22 2.39 -1.96
N PHE A 71 -0.22 1.14 -2.42
CA PHE A 71 -1.41 0.48 -2.93
C PHE A 71 -1.68 -0.84 -2.20
N PHE A 72 -2.85 -0.98 -1.60
CA PHE A 72 -3.31 -2.24 -1.01
C PHE A 72 -4.35 -2.87 -1.93
N LEU A 73 -4.04 -4.06 -2.45
CA LEU A 73 -5.00 -4.90 -3.14
C LEU A 73 -5.57 -5.92 -2.16
N ASN A 74 -6.81 -5.71 -1.78
CA ASN A 74 -7.52 -6.51 -0.80
C ASN A 74 -8.73 -7.19 -1.43
N ASP A 75 -8.61 -8.49 -1.72
CA ASP A 75 -9.71 -9.29 -2.25
C ASP A 75 -10.10 -10.42 -1.27
N GLY A 76 -10.08 -10.10 0.03
CA GLY A 76 -10.48 -10.99 1.11
C GLY A 76 -11.97 -10.89 1.46
N PRO A 77 -12.56 -11.93 2.09
CA PRO A 77 -13.96 -11.92 2.52
C PRO A 77 -14.25 -10.87 3.60
N GLY A 78 -13.20 -10.36 4.25
CA GLY A 78 -13.28 -9.40 5.34
C GLY A 78 -13.86 -8.04 4.97
N LEU A 79 -13.91 -7.64 3.69
CA LEU A 79 -14.57 -6.39 3.27
C LEU A 79 -16.07 -6.34 3.70
N THR A 80 -16.70 -7.50 3.85
CA THR A 80 -18.09 -7.63 4.33
C THR A 80 -18.25 -7.43 5.83
N LEU A 81 -17.16 -7.43 6.59
CA LEU A 81 -17.12 -7.12 8.01
C LEU A 81 -16.85 -5.61 8.15
N GLY A 82 -17.88 -4.85 8.53
CA GLY A 82 -17.85 -3.38 8.51
C GLY A 82 -16.72 -2.71 9.32
N SER A 83 -16.03 -3.43 10.21
CA SER A 83 -14.81 -2.95 10.89
C SER A 83 -13.68 -2.66 9.91
N MET A 84 -13.44 -3.56 8.96
CA MET A 84 -12.35 -3.44 7.98
C MET A 84 -12.52 -2.22 7.06
N TRP A 85 -13.75 -1.91 6.69
CA TRP A 85 -14.03 -0.73 5.86
C TRP A 85 -13.56 0.56 6.52
N ASN A 86 -13.78 0.69 7.84
CA ASN A 86 -13.34 1.85 8.59
C ASN A 86 -11.81 1.93 8.66
N ASP A 87 -11.13 0.80 8.81
CA ASP A 87 -9.66 0.76 8.80
C ASP A 87 -9.10 1.17 7.44
N TYR A 88 -9.71 0.72 6.34
CA TYR A 88 -9.27 1.07 4.98
C TYR A 88 -9.48 2.55 4.71
N ALA A 89 -10.67 3.06 5.04
CA ALA A 89 -10.98 4.48 4.92
C ALA A 89 -10.04 5.34 5.77
N SER A 90 -9.72 4.89 6.98
CA SER A 90 -8.77 5.58 7.86
C SER A 90 -7.36 5.58 7.29
N LEU A 91 -6.90 4.46 6.70
CA LEU A 91 -5.57 4.36 6.10
C LEU A 91 -5.43 5.26 4.86
N GLU A 92 -6.45 5.33 4.00
CA GLU A 92 -6.48 6.25 2.87
C GLU A 92 -6.51 7.72 3.32
N THR A 93 -7.30 8.02 4.36
CA THR A 93 -7.40 9.38 4.94
C THR A 93 -6.05 9.83 5.49
N ASP A 94 -5.37 8.98 6.26
CA ASP A 94 -4.04 9.25 6.80
C ASP A 94 -2.99 9.42 5.68
N GLY A 95 -3.14 8.66 4.61
CA GLY A 95 -2.29 8.71 3.42
C GLY A 95 -2.44 9.95 2.56
N LYS A 96 -3.43 10.81 2.82
CA LYS A 96 -3.67 12.10 2.12
C LYS A 96 -3.60 11.98 0.59
N GLY A 97 -4.26 10.96 0.03
CA GLY A 97 -4.30 10.71 -1.41
C GLY A 97 -3.13 9.89 -1.98
N ARG A 98 -2.09 9.62 -1.18
CA ARG A 98 -0.95 8.77 -1.58
C ARG A 98 -1.11 7.31 -1.21
N VAL A 99 -2.25 6.95 -0.60
CA VAL A 99 -2.58 5.58 -0.21
C VAL A 99 -3.93 5.22 -0.80
N MET A 100 -4.02 4.04 -1.38
CA MET A 100 -5.26 3.48 -1.91
C MET A 100 -5.44 2.05 -1.43
N VAL A 101 -6.65 1.73 -0.98
CA VAL A 101 -7.07 0.37 -0.67
C VAL A 101 -8.18 -0.02 -1.63
N CYS A 102 -7.98 -1.08 -2.40
CA CYS A 102 -8.86 -1.46 -3.50
C CYS A 102 -9.10 -2.97 -3.50
N THR A 103 -10.30 -3.39 -3.88
CA THR A 103 -10.57 -4.79 -4.25
C THR A 103 -10.34 -4.99 -5.75
N LEU A 104 -10.24 -6.24 -6.22
CA LEU A 104 -10.14 -6.50 -7.66
C LEU A 104 -11.34 -5.94 -8.44
N LYS A 105 -12.54 -5.93 -7.83
CA LYS A 105 -13.76 -5.40 -8.45
C LYS A 105 -13.76 -3.88 -8.62
N MET A 106 -12.96 -3.17 -7.83
CA MET A 106 -12.86 -1.70 -7.85
C MET A 106 -11.65 -1.22 -8.66
N LEU A 107 -10.79 -2.14 -9.12
CA LEU A 107 -9.48 -1.81 -9.69
C LEU A 107 -9.61 -0.89 -10.91
N ASP A 108 -10.49 -1.24 -11.85
CA ASP A 108 -10.69 -0.50 -13.10
C ASP A 108 -11.23 0.92 -12.87
N GLU A 109 -11.95 1.15 -11.77
CA GLU A 109 -12.56 2.43 -11.45
C GLU A 109 -11.64 3.32 -10.60
N ARG A 110 -10.88 2.73 -9.67
CA ARG A 110 -10.09 3.48 -8.68
C ARG A 110 -8.62 3.62 -9.09
N PHE A 111 -8.01 2.57 -9.62
CA PHE A 111 -6.57 2.53 -9.92
C PHE A 111 -6.28 3.14 -11.28
N THR A 112 -6.40 4.46 -11.37
CA THR A 112 -6.33 5.20 -12.63
C THR A 112 -4.95 5.83 -12.87
N ARG A 113 -4.69 6.21 -14.13
CA ARG A 113 -3.52 7.03 -14.48
C ARG A 113 -3.48 8.33 -13.70
N ASP A 114 -4.63 8.99 -13.53
CA ASP A 114 -4.71 10.25 -12.81
C ASP A 114 -4.27 10.08 -11.36
N TRP A 115 -4.70 8.99 -10.69
CA TRP A 115 -4.22 8.70 -9.34
C TRP A 115 -2.73 8.35 -9.31
N LEU A 116 -2.18 7.69 -10.33
CA LEU A 116 -0.73 7.41 -10.41
C LEU A 116 0.09 8.70 -10.55
N GLU A 117 -0.37 9.63 -11.37
CA GLU A 117 0.38 10.83 -11.78
C GLU A 117 0.10 12.09 -10.92
N SER A 118 -0.88 12.03 -9.99
CA SER A 118 -1.24 13.16 -9.10
C SER A 118 -0.18 13.58 -8.09
#